data_AF-N1P8F9-F1
#
_entry.id   AF-N1P8F9-F1
#
_cell.length_a   1.000
_cell.length_b   1.000
_cell.length_c   1.000
_cell.angle_alpha   90.00
_cell.angle_beta   90.00
_cell.angle_gamma   90.00
#
_symmetry.space_group_name_H-M   'P 1'
#
loop_
_entity.id
_entity.type
_entity.pdbx_description
1 polymer ?
#
loop_
_entity_poly.entity_id
_entity_poly.type
_entity_poly.pdbx_seq_one_letter_code
_entity_poly.pdbx_strand_id
1 'polypeptide(L)'
;MQRSIFARFGNSSAAVSTLNRLSTTAAPHAKNGYATATGAGAAAATATASSTHAAAAAAAAANHSTQESGFDYEGLIDSELQKKRLDKSYRYFNNINRLAKEFPLAHRQREADKVTVWCSNDYLALSKHPEVLDAMHKTIDKYGCGAGGTRNIAGHNIPTLNLEAELATLHKKEGALVFRHVT
;
A
#
# COMPACT_ATOMS: atom_id res chain seq x y z
N MET A 1 -6.04 43.71 -38.00
CA MET A 1 -7.18 44.18 -37.17
C MET A 1 -7.13 43.40 -35.85
N GLN A 2 -6.56 43.97 -34.78
CA GLN A 2 -7.29 44.62 -33.66
C GLN A 2 -8.29 43.65 -32.97
N ARG A 3 -8.26 43.35 -31.67
CA ARG A 3 -7.86 44.14 -30.48
C ARG A 3 -7.55 43.24 -29.27
N SER A 4 -6.61 43.73 -28.46
CA SER A 4 -6.35 43.40 -27.06
C SER A 4 -7.47 43.91 -26.14
N ILE A 5 -7.81 43.15 -25.08
CA ILE A 5 -8.39 43.71 -23.84
C ILE A 5 -7.64 43.09 -22.67
N PHE A 6 -6.91 43.96 -21.97
CA PHE A 6 -6.27 43.74 -20.67
C PHE A 6 -7.14 44.44 -19.64
N ALA A 7 -7.46 43.80 -18.51
CA ALA A 7 -8.03 44.47 -17.35
C ALA A 7 -7.34 43.93 -16.08
N ARG A 8 -6.48 44.77 -15.50
CA ARG A 8 -5.99 44.72 -14.11
C ARG A 8 -6.91 45.60 -13.28
N PHE A 9 -7.28 45.17 -12.08
CA PHE A 9 -7.05 45.83 -10.77
C PHE A 9 -7.97 45.25 -9.68
N GLY A 10 -7.45 45.15 -8.45
CA GLY A 10 -8.29 45.16 -7.25
C GLY A 10 -7.92 44.14 -6.18
N ASN A 11 -6.95 44.47 -5.33
CA ASN A 11 -6.67 43.81 -4.07
C ASN A 11 -7.62 44.34 -2.98
N SER A 12 -8.26 43.48 -2.19
CA SER A 12 -8.68 43.82 -0.81
C SER A 12 -9.00 42.58 0.02
N SER A 13 -8.50 42.65 1.25
CA SER A 13 -8.51 41.69 2.34
C SER A 13 -9.87 41.63 3.06
N ALA A 14 -10.05 40.56 3.83
CA ALA A 14 -10.99 40.37 4.95
C ALA A 14 -12.43 39.92 4.65
N ALA A 15 -12.66 38.61 4.81
CA ALA A 15 -13.82 38.09 5.53
C ALA A 15 -13.48 36.70 6.10
N VAL A 16 -13.10 36.69 7.39
CA VAL A 16 -12.88 35.51 8.23
C VAL A 16 -14.18 35.20 8.99
N SER A 17 -14.45 33.91 9.22
CA SER A 17 -15.56 33.32 10.00
C SER A 17 -16.93 33.40 9.31
N THR A 18 -17.74 32.35 9.22
CA THR A 18 -18.14 31.41 10.26
C THR A 18 -18.88 30.27 9.57
N LEU A 19 -18.47 29.00 9.76
CA LEU A 19 -19.37 27.84 9.70
C LEU A 19 -18.62 26.65 10.33
N ASN A 20 -18.75 26.55 11.65
CA ASN A 20 -18.40 25.37 12.41
C ASN A 20 -19.69 24.60 12.73
N ARG A 21 -19.54 23.28 12.91
CA ARG A 21 -20.43 22.35 13.63
C ARG A 21 -21.27 21.39 12.76
N LEU A 22 -20.63 20.31 12.31
CA LEU A 22 -21.19 18.96 12.48
C LEU A 22 -20.11 18.04 13.07
N SER A 23 -20.28 17.74 14.36
CA SER A 23 -19.54 16.73 15.11
C SER A 23 -20.31 15.42 15.02
N THR A 24 -19.73 14.40 14.39
CA THR A 24 -20.17 13.01 14.53
C THR A 24 -18.96 12.12 14.79
N THR A 25 -18.86 11.74 16.07
CA THR A 25 -18.14 10.65 16.72
C THR A 25 -17.16 9.83 15.86
N ALA A 26 -15.87 10.13 15.97
CA ALA A 26 -14.78 9.28 15.49
C ALA A 26 -14.59 8.08 16.43
N ALA A 27 -14.74 6.87 15.91
CA ALA A 27 -14.34 5.64 16.58
C ALA A 27 -12.81 5.66 16.82
N PRO A 28 -12.31 5.20 17.99
CA PRO A 28 -10.88 5.24 18.28
C PRO A 28 -10.14 4.27 17.35
N HIS A 29 -9.34 4.82 16.44
CA HIS A 29 -8.33 4.07 15.69
C HIS A 29 -7.32 3.51 16.69
N ALA A 30 -7.34 2.18 16.88
CA ALA A 30 -6.32 1.47 17.62
C ALA A 30 -4.97 1.71 16.95
N LYS A 31 -4.05 2.35 17.68
CA LYS A 31 -2.65 2.46 17.26
C LYS A 31 -2.04 1.07 17.37
N ASN A 32 -1.86 0.38 16.23
CA ASN A 32 -1.09 -0.85 16.19
C ASN A 32 0.39 -0.53 16.50
N GLY A 33 0.74 -0.59 17.79
CA GLY A 33 2.11 -0.60 18.25
C GLY A 33 2.74 -1.95 17.89
N TYR A 34 3.93 -1.91 17.27
CA TYR A 34 4.73 -3.09 17.08
C TYR A 34 5.12 -3.65 18.47
N ALA A 35 4.66 -4.86 18.79
CA ALA A 35 4.91 -5.50 20.07
C ALA A 35 6.36 -5.97 20.17
N THR A 36 7.11 -5.40 21.13
CA THR A 36 8.33 -5.97 21.68
C THR A 36 7.98 -6.94 22.80
N ALA A 37 8.54 -8.14 22.77
CA ALA A 37 8.17 -9.24 23.66
C ALA A 37 8.78 -9.08 25.06
N THR A 38 7.95 -8.95 26.11
CA THR A 38 8.32 -9.29 27.50
C THR A 38 7.07 -9.64 28.34
N GLY A 39 7.05 -10.84 28.92
CA GLY A 39 6.48 -11.10 30.25
C GLY A 39 5.07 -11.68 30.33
N ALA A 40 4.97 -12.99 30.56
CA ALA A 40 3.77 -13.70 30.98
C ALA A 40 3.45 -13.45 32.46
N GLY A 41 2.16 -13.51 32.85
CA GLY A 41 1.79 -13.63 34.27
C GLY A 41 0.31 -13.45 34.60
N ALA A 42 -0.24 -14.50 35.20
CA ALA A 42 -1.31 -14.54 36.21
C ALA A 42 -2.80 -14.57 35.77
N ALA A 43 -3.37 -15.76 35.98
CA ALA A 43 -4.78 -16.07 36.07
C ALA A 43 -5.42 -15.56 37.38
N ALA A 44 -6.75 -15.40 37.38
CA ALA A 44 -7.58 -15.55 38.57
C ALA A 44 -9.03 -15.93 38.21
N ALA A 45 -9.44 -17.11 38.67
CA ALA A 45 -10.83 -17.55 38.83
C ALA A 45 -11.49 -16.78 40.00
N THR A 46 -12.80 -16.56 40.07
CA THR A 46 -13.87 -17.37 40.74
C THR A 46 -15.03 -16.32 40.88
N ALA A 47 -16.34 -16.56 40.81
CA ALA A 47 -17.14 -17.53 41.54
C ALA A 47 -18.60 -17.56 41.03
N THR A 48 -19.19 -18.72 41.31
CA THR A 48 -20.55 -19.21 41.08
C THR A 48 -21.64 -18.44 41.83
N ALA A 49 -22.81 -18.27 41.20
CA ALA A 49 -24.09 -18.13 41.91
C ALA A 49 -25.19 -18.88 41.16
N SER A 50 -25.56 -20.04 41.70
CA SER A 50 -26.68 -20.86 41.26
C SER A 50 -27.99 -20.25 41.76
N SER A 51 -28.97 -20.05 40.87
CA SER A 51 -30.38 -19.95 41.26
C SER A 51 -31.22 -20.82 40.34
N THR A 52 -31.65 -21.94 40.89
CA THR A 52 -32.65 -22.86 40.34
C THR A 52 -34.03 -22.24 40.49
N HIS A 53 -34.80 -22.05 39.43
CA HIS A 53 -36.27 -22.17 39.48
C HIS A 53 -36.91 -22.40 38.10
N ALA A 54 -37.80 -23.39 38.11
CA ALA A 54 -38.99 -23.57 37.26
C ALA A 54 -38.78 -23.98 35.79
N ALA A 55 -38.90 -25.30 35.59
CA ALA A 55 -39.25 -25.90 34.31
C ALA A 55 -40.67 -25.49 33.90
N ALA A 56 -40.80 -24.91 32.71
CA ALA A 56 -42.05 -24.83 31.97
C ALA A 56 -41.75 -25.23 30.52
N ALA A 57 -42.24 -26.41 30.14
CA ALA A 57 -42.11 -26.96 28.80
C ALA A 57 -42.97 -26.15 27.82
N ALA A 58 -42.33 -25.26 27.06
CA ALA A 58 -42.91 -24.62 25.90
C ALA A 58 -42.57 -25.47 24.65
N ALA A 59 -43.61 -25.83 23.90
CA ALA A 59 -43.57 -26.66 22.72
C ALA A 59 -42.45 -26.23 21.75
N ALA A 60 -41.64 -27.21 21.34
CA ALA A 60 -40.57 -27.04 20.36
C ALA A 60 -41.17 -26.71 18.99
N ALA A 61 -41.30 -25.43 18.69
CA ALA A 61 -41.34 -24.98 17.30
C ALA A 61 -40.05 -25.48 16.64
N ALA A 62 -40.18 -26.35 15.64
CA ALA A 62 -39.04 -26.82 14.87
C ALA A 62 -38.37 -25.60 14.22
N ASN A 63 -37.25 -25.18 14.82
CA ASN A 63 -36.51 -24.02 14.36
C ASN A 63 -35.79 -24.45 13.08
N HIS A 64 -36.38 -24.14 11.92
CA HIS A 64 -35.77 -24.36 10.60
C HIS A 64 -34.66 -23.33 10.32
N SER A 65 -33.94 -22.88 11.33
CA SER A 65 -32.73 -22.09 11.15
C SER A 65 -31.64 -23.02 10.63
N THR A 66 -31.15 -22.78 9.42
CA THR A 66 -29.96 -23.42 8.87
C THR A 66 -28.81 -23.30 9.87
N GLN A 67 -28.24 -24.44 10.29
CA GLN A 67 -27.08 -24.55 11.20
C GLN A 67 -25.78 -24.14 10.49
N GLU A 68 -25.77 -22.96 9.88
CA GLU A 68 -24.61 -22.43 9.18
C GLU A 68 -23.81 -21.61 10.19
N SER A 69 -22.85 -22.24 10.87
CA SER A 69 -21.80 -21.49 11.56
C SER A 69 -20.90 -20.87 10.49
N GLY A 70 -20.79 -19.54 10.47
CA GLY A 70 -19.92 -18.83 9.54
C GLY A 70 -18.48 -19.32 9.65
N PHE A 71 -17.78 -19.44 8.51
CA PHE A 71 -16.38 -19.84 8.48
C PHE A 71 -15.50 -18.79 9.20
N ASP A 72 -14.64 -19.23 10.12
CA ASP A 72 -13.71 -18.36 10.83
C ASP A 72 -12.48 -18.06 9.95
N TYR A 73 -12.55 -16.95 9.21
CA TYR A 73 -11.45 -16.47 8.39
C TYR A 73 -10.27 -15.96 9.23
N GLU A 74 -10.53 -15.34 10.38
CA GLU A 74 -9.47 -14.78 11.24
C GLU A 74 -8.62 -15.90 11.83
N GLY A 75 -9.27 -16.94 12.39
CA GLY A 75 -8.58 -18.12 12.91
C GLY A 75 -7.76 -18.86 11.85
N LEU A 76 -8.26 -18.94 10.61
CA LEU A 76 -7.48 -19.51 9.50
C LEU A 76 -6.24 -18.67 9.17
N ILE A 77 -6.39 -17.35 9.04
CA ILE A 77 -5.27 -16.45 8.70
C ILE A 77 -4.20 -16.52 9.80
N ASP A 78 -4.61 -16.51 11.07
CA ASP A 78 -3.71 -16.60 12.20
C ASP A 78 -3.00 -17.95 12.24
N SER A 79 -3.71 -19.05 12.00
CA SER A 79 -3.12 -20.39 11.94
C SER A 79 -2.03 -20.48 10.87
N GLU A 80 -2.31 -20.02 9.64
CA GLU A 80 -1.33 -20.02 8.55
C GLU A 80 -0.14 -19.08 8.84
N LEU A 81 -0.39 -17.94 9.47
CA LEU A 81 0.66 -17.02 9.89
C LEU A 81 1.56 -17.63 10.96
N GLN A 82 0.99 -18.35 11.94
CA GLN A 82 1.76 -19.03 12.98
C GLN A 82 2.60 -20.18 12.40
N LYS A 83 2.08 -20.94 11.42
CA LYS A 83 2.88 -21.93 10.68
C LYS A 83 4.13 -21.29 10.08
N LYS A 84 3.99 -20.12 9.44
CA LYS A 84 5.12 -19.35 8.87
C LYS A 84 6.10 -18.79 9.92
N ARG A 85 5.62 -18.51 11.12
CA ARG A 85 6.48 -18.06 12.23
C ARG A 85 7.24 -19.22 12.86
N LEU A 86 6.61 -20.39 12.92
CA LEU A 86 7.21 -21.62 13.41
C LEU A 86 8.26 -22.15 12.44
N ASP A 87 7.97 -22.17 11.15
CA ASP A 87 8.90 -22.60 10.08
C ASP A 87 10.02 -21.57 9.77
N LYS A 88 10.00 -20.41 10.44
CA LYS A 88 10.92 -19.27 10.25
C LYS A 88 10.97 -18.70 8.83
N SER A 89 9.99 -19.03 7.98
CA SER A 89 9.81 -18.47 6.62
C SER A 89 9.10 -17.11 6.63
N TYR A 90 8.60 -16.68 7.80
CA TYR A 90 8.06 -15.34 7.97
C TYR A 90 9.11 -14.27 7.71
N ARG A 91 8.76 -13.28 6.89
CA ARG A 91 9.70 -12.27 6.39
C ARG A 91 9.50 -10.94 7.11
N TYR A 92 10.58 -10.43 7.68
CA TYR A 92 10.66 -9.05 8.15
C TYR A 92 11.36 -8.22 7.08
N PHE A 93 10.70 -7.18 6.59
CA PHE A 93 11.28 -6.32 5.57
C PHE A 93 12.15 -5.25 6.21
N ASN A 94 13.37 -5.12 5.71
CA ASN A 94 14.28 -4.06 6.11
C ASN A 94 13.95 -2.78 5.34
N ASN A 95 13.79 -1.68 6.06
CA ASN A 95 13.64 -0.36 5.46
C ASN A 95 15.00 0.11 4.91
N ILE A 96 15.12 0.17 3.58
CA ILE A 96 16.33 0.53 2.85
C ILE A 96 15.97 1.51 1.72
N ASN A 97 16.46 2.74 1.81
CA ASN A 97 16.25 3.80 0.83
C ASN A 97 17.56 4.07 0.08
N ARG A 98 17.65 3.65 -1.18
CA ARG A 98 18.88 3.77 -1.98
C ARG A 98 19.13 5.23 -2.40
N LEU A 99 20.37 5.71 -2.23
CA LEU A 99 20.76 7.07 -2.56
C LEU A 99 21.29 7.15 -4.00
N ALA A 100 20.58 7.85 -4.88
CA ALA A 100 20.97 7.98 -6.29
C ALA A 100 22.33 8.69 -6.47
N LYS A 101 22.64 9.69 -5.64
CA LYS A 101 23.89 10.47 -5.69
C LYS A 101 25.09 9.72 -5.10
N GLU A 102 24.85 8.76 -4.21
CA GLU A 102 25.87 8.08 -3.42
C GLU A 102 25.79 6.55 -3.60
N PHE A 103 25.73 6.06 -4.83
CA PHE A 103 25.69 4.61 -5.09
C PHE A 103 27.01 3.94 -4.67
N PRO A 104 27.03 2.78 -3.95
CA PRO A 104 25.91 1.88 -3.59
C PRO A 104 25.37 2.06 -2.14
N LEU A 105 25.44 3.27 -1.57
CA LEU A 105 24.91 3.57 -0.25
C LEU A 105 23.38 3.71 -0.25
N ALA A 106 22.79 3.36 0.88
CA ALA A 106 21.39 3.55 1.21
C ALA A 106 21.27 4.02 2.66
N HIS A 107 20.14 4.62 3.03
CA HIS A 107 19.85 4.92 4.43
C HIS A 107 18.69 4.05 4.95
N ARG A 108 18.69 3.79 6.25
CA ARG A 108 17.60 3.08 6.93
C ARG A 108 16.47 4.07 7.28
N GLN A 109 15.87 3.93 8.45
CA GLN A 109 14.80 4.80 8.91
C GLN A 109 15.24 6.26 9.13
N ARG A 110 16.52 6.49 9.43
CA ARG A 110 17.12 7.83 9.55
C ARG A 110 18.11 8.03 8.42
N GLU A 111 18.14 9.22 7.83
CA GLU A 111 19.04 9.55 6.72
C GLU A 111 20.53 9.49 7.09
N ALA A 112 20.85 9.76 8.37
CA ALA A 112 22.21 9.67 8.90
C ALA A 112 22.72 8.22 9.06
N ASP A 113 21.82 7.23 9.13
CA ASP A 113 22.16 5.82 9.28
C ASP A 113 22.36 5.20 7.90
N LYS A 114 23.58 5.40 7.35
CA LYS A 114 23.98 4.94 6.02
C LYS A 114 24.55 3.53 6.05
N VAL A 115 24.15 2.72 5.08
CA VAL A 115 24.57 1.32 4.89
C VAL A 115 24.91 1.07 3.42
N THR A 116 25.87 0.18 3.17
CA THR A 116 26.23 -0.26 1.81
C THR A 116 25.35 -1.42 1.37
N VAL A 117 24.70 -1.32 0.22
CA VAL A 117 23.80 -2.36 -0.29
C VAL A 117 24.53 -3.31 -1.23
N TRP A 118 24.67 -4.58 -0.81
CA TRP A 118 25.29 -5.64 -1.62
C TRP A 118 24.30 -6.61 -2.25
N CYS A 119 23.04 -6.62 -1.79
CA CYS A 119 22.00 -7.53 -2.25
C CYS A 119 21.05 -6.91 -3.30
N SER A 120 21.48 -5.84 -3.98
CA SER A 120 20.66 -5.20 -5.02
C SER A 120 20.79 -5.93 -6.35
N ASN A 121 19.68 -6.09 -7.07
CA ASN A 121 19.66 -6.61 -8.44
C ASN A 121 19.91 -5.52 -9.50
N ASP A 122 20.21 -4.29 -9.09
CA ASP A 122 20.62 -3.21 -9.99
C ASP A 122 22.11 -3.34 -10.32
N TYR A 123 22.44 -4.35 -11.12
CA TYR A 123 23.82 -4.79 -11.38
C TYR A 123 24.70 -3.71 -12.00
N LEU A 124 24.14 -2.91 -12.92
CA LEU A 124 24.86 -1.90 -13.68
C LEU A 124 24.66 -0.49 -13.11
N ALA A 125 23.96 -0.36 -11.98
CA ALA A 125 23.59 0.93 -11.39
C ALA A 125 22.84 1.86 -12.37
N LEU A 126 22.08 1.28 -13.30
CA LEU A 126 21.35 2.03 -14.33
C LEU A 126 20.16 2.78 -13.74
N SER A 127 19.65 2.36 -12.57
CA SER A 127 18.53 3.05 -11.91
C SER A 127 18.84 4.51 -11.54
N LYS A 128 20.12 4.89 -11.46
CA LYS A 128 20.58 6.25 -11.16
C LYS A 128 21.33 6.91 -12.33
N HIS A 129 21.36 6.28 -13.50
CA HIS A 129 22.10 6.83 -14.64
C HIS A 129 21.50 8.17 -15.07
N PRO A 130 22.30 9.23 -15.29
CA PRO A 130 21.78 10.58 -15.54
C PRO A 130 20.85 10.64 -16.76
N GLU A 131 21.15 9.91 -17.83
CA GLU A 131 20.28 9.86 -19.03
C GLU A 131 18.94 9.16 -18.75
N VAL A 132 18.93 8.15 -17.87
CA VAL A 132 17.69 7.45 -17.48
C VAL A 132 16.82 8.38 -16.64
N LEU A 133 17.42 9.09 -15.68
CA LEU A 133 16.72 10.07 -14.86
C LEU A 133 16.17 11.24 -15.69
N ASP A 134 16.96 11.76 -16.63
CA ASP A 134 16.54 12.81 -17.55
C ASP A 134 15.37 12.37 -18.45
N ALA A 135 15.42 11.17 -19.02
CA ALA A 135 14.31 10.61 -19.80
C ALA A 135 13.03 10.47 -18.97
N MET A 136 13.14 10.08 -17.69
CA MET A 136 12.01 10.02 -16.76
C MET A 136 11.44 11.41 -16.47
N HIS A 137 12.28 12.40 -16.14
CA HIS A 137 11.83 13.77 -15.88
C HIS A 137 11.08 14.36 -17.08
N LYS A 138 11.66 14.28 -18.28
CA LYS A 138 11.03 14.75 -19.52
C LYS A 138 9.69 14.09 -19.80
N THR A 139 9.58 12.80 -19.52
CA THR A 139 8.35 12.03 -19.74
C THR A 139 7.27 12.42 -18.73
N ILE A 140 7.64 12.58 -17.45
CA ILE A 140 6.72 13.00 -16.39
C ILE A 140 6.18 14.40 -16.66
N ASP A 141 7.04 15.35 -17.04
CA ASP A 141 6.63 16.73 -17.33
C ASP A 141 5.68 16.82 -18.53
N LYS A 142 5.83 15.93 -19.52
CA LYS A 142 5.02 15.91 -20.74
C LYS A 142 3.71 15.12 -20.62
N TYR A 143 3.73 13.97 -19.96
CA TYR A 143 2.64 12.99 -19.97
C TYR A 143 2.03 12.73 -18.59
N GLY A 144 2.62 13.23 -17.51
CA GLY A 144 2.21 12.93 -16.14
C GLY A 144 2.71 11.57 -15.64
N CYS A 145 2.11 11.06 -14.56
CA CYS A 145 2.58 9.86 -13.87
C CYS A 145 1.98 8.55 -14.43
N GLY A 146 0.66 8.51 -14.64
CA GLY A 146 -0.05 7.29 -15.02
C GLY A 146 -0.43 7.24 -16.49
N ALA A 147 -0.44 6.04 -17.07
CA ALA A 147 -0.92 5.83 -18.44
C ALA A 147 -2.44 6.10 -18.60
N GLY A 148 -3.22 6.11 -17.51
CA GLY A 148 -4.63 6.50 -17.52
C GLY A 148 -5.61 5.47 -18.08
N GLY A 149 -5.16 4.27 -18.46
CA GLY A 149 -6.03 3.24 -19.03
C GLY A 149 -5.34 1.90 -19.31
N THR A 150 -6.08 0.97 -19.89
CA THR A 150 -5.55 -0.33 -20.36
C THR A 150 -4.97 -0.20 -21.76
N ARG A 151 -4.23 -1.22 -22.24
CA ARG A 151 -3.65 -1.20 -23.60
C ARG A 151 -4.72 -1.00 -24.69
N ASN A 152 -5.96 -1.43 -24.47
CA ASN A 152 -7.05 -1.25 -25.44
C ASN A 152 -7.78 0.09 -25.27
N ILE A 153 -7.79 0.67 -24.06
CA ILE A 153 -8.59 1.86 -23.74
C ILE A 153 -7.68 2.92 -23.11
N ALA A 154 -7.32 3.95 -23.87
CA ALA A 154 -6.52 5.12 -23.46
C ALA A 154 -5.09 4.87 -22.95
N GLY A 155 -4.66 3.61 -22.75
CA GLY A 155 -3.32 3.25 -22.23
C GLY A 155 -2.30 2.83 -23.29
N HIS A 156 -2.56 3.08 -24.57
CA HIS A 156 -1.61 2.80 -25.66
C HIS A 156 -0.88 4.09 -26.06
N ASN A 157 0.39 4.22 -25.68
CA ASN A 157 1.17 5.46 -25.84
C ASN A 157 2.50 5.24 -26.57
N ILE A 158 3.10 6.34 -27.04
CA ILE A 158 4.39 6.34 -27.77
C ILE A 158 5.52 5.68 -26.96
N PRO A 159 5.70 5.97 -25.65
CA PRO A 159 6.73 5.30 -24.85
C PRO A 159 6.60 3.76 -24.84
N THR A 160 5.37 3.24 -24.81
CA THR A 160 5.13 1.79 -24.83
C THR A 160 5.53 1.17 -26.17
N LEU A 161 5.16 1.81 -27.28
CA LEU A 161 5.54 1.35 -28.63
C LEU A 161 7.04 1.34 -28.83
N ASN A 162 7.73 2.42 -28.42
CA ASN A 162 9.18 2.51 -28.54
C ASN A 162 9.88 1.43 -27.72
N LEU A 163 9.42 1.18 -26.49
CA LEU A 163 9.98 0.13 -25.64
C LEU A 163 9.81 -1.26 -26.27
N GLU A 164 8.64 -1.57 -26.83
CA GLU A 164 8.39 -2.85 -27.51
C GLU A 164 9.28 -3.01 -28.76
N ALA A 165 9.46 -1.96 -29.55
CA ALA A 165 10.34 -1.97 -30.72
C ALA A 165 11.83 -2.14 -30.35
N GLU A 166 12.30 -1.43 -29.32
CA GLU A 166 13.69 -1.55 -28.84
C GLU A 166 13.96 -2.94 -28.25
N LEU A 167 13.02 -3.52 -27.50
CA LEU A 167 13.14 -4.87 -26.97
C LEU A 167 13.17 -5.93 -28.08
N ALA A 168 12.36 -5.75 -29.13
CA ALA A 168 12.36 -6.63 -30.30
C ALA A 168 13.71 -6.54 -31.03
N THR A 169 14.23 -5.33 -31.23
CA THR A 169 15.55 -5.07 -31.83
C THR A 169 16.67 -5.71 -31.03
N LEU A 170 16.67 -5.53 -29.71
CA LEU A 170 17.67 -6.08 -28.79
C LEU A 170 17.74 -7.61 -28.86
N HIS A 171 16.58 -8.28 -28.95
CA HIS A 171 16.51 -9.74 -29.01
C HIS A 171 16.51 -10.32 -30.43
N LYS A 172 16.60 -9.46 -31.46
CA LYS A 172 16.51 -9.83 -32.89
C LYS A 172 15.24 -10.65 -33.18
N LYS A 173 14.10 -10.20 -32.67
CA LYS A 173 12.77 -10.81 -32.88
C LYS A 173 11.87 -9.85 -33.65
N GLU A 174 10.81 -10.40 -34.26
CA GLU A 174 9.83 -9.64 -35.05
C GLU A 174 9.00 -8.67 -34.20
N GLY A 175 8.81 -8.99 -32.91
CA GLY A 175 8.09 -8.15 -31.98
C GLY A 175 8.37 -8.52 -30.52
N ALA A 176 7.99 -7.62 -29.62
CA ALA A 176 8.02 -7.83 -28.17
C ALA A 176 6.74 -7.26 -27.55
N LEU A 177 6.39 -7.75 -26.35
CA LEU A 177 5.19 -7.34 -25.63
C LEU A 177 5.54 -7.05 -24.18
N VAL A 178 5.16 -5.88 -23.69
CA VAL A 178 5.45 -5.44 -22.32
C VAL A 178 4.31 -5.81 -21.38
N PHE A 179 4.66 -6.39 -20.23
CA PHE A 179 3.72 -6.80 -19.19
C PHE A 179 4.03 -6.12 -17.84
N ARG A 180 3.00 -5.96 -17.03
CA ARG A 180 3.18 -5.73 -15.59
C ARG A 180 3.66 -7.04 -14.95
N HIS A 181 4.66 -6.97 -14.10
CA HIS A 181 5.05 -8.09 -13.28
C HIS A 181 3.96 -8.38 -12.21
N VAL A 182 3.48 -9.61 -12.16
CA VAL A 182 2.66 -10.12 -11.03
C VAL A 182 3.44 -11.29 -10.42
N THR A 183 4.03 -11.08 -9.26
CA THR A 183 4.50 -12.13 -8.35
C THR A 183 4.25 -11.71 -6.92
#